data_AF-A0A953CHS1-F1
#
_entry.id   AF-A0A953CHS1-F1
#
_cell.length_a   1.000
_cell.length_b   1.000
_cell.length_c   1.000
_cell.angle_alpha   90.00
_cell.angle_beta   90.00
_cell.angle_gamma   90.00
#
_symmetry.space_group_name_H-M   'P 1'
#
loop_
_entity.id
_entity.type
_entity.pdbx_description
1 polymer ?
#
loop_
_entity_poly.entity_id
_entity_poly.type
_entity_poly.pdbx_seq_one_letter_code
_entity_poly.pdbx_strand_id
1 'polypeptide(L)'
;MTTETGIELTVNGRAVRATVEPRTSLADFLREQQGLPGTHVSCEQGVCGACTVLLDGRPVRACITWAAACEGADVRTIEGFDDDPLMQRLREAFSREHALQCGFCTPGMLITARDIALRLGGADERQVRYELAGNLCRCTGYSGIVRAVSSVVDAEAPESKLGAARAAQATAAALASAAAAGGATAFDPVDVGPAGSATEAASPLAAPSEVPAPGVAAPQIVESIVVRGCDAGRLWELLADVRAAASCLPGASVEHYDGRTIAGSVRVAFGPIKASFAGTGTVERDEAARATLIRGEGADALSRTSAQATIAYRVEPEPGVDPAARLEVGMDYVVQGPLAQFSRSDLVRSLVTQIVRDFGRNLEAMAVGRSPPAPASKGINALGMFWAWLRGRLARWFGAGEKRGGTGGR
;
A
#
# COMPACT_ATOMS: atom_id res chain seq x y z
N MET A 1 -24.34 5.65 -7.36
CA MET A 1 -24.27 6.20 -6.00
C MET A 1 -23.85 5.06 -5.09
N THR A 2 -22.60 4.98 -4.67
CA THR A 2 -22.19 4.07 -3.61
C THR A 2 -22.61 4.69 -2.29
N THR A 3 -23.64 4.13 -1.66
CA THR A 3 -24.10 4.56 -0.34
C THR A 3 -23.04 4.14 0.67
N GLU A 4 -22.24 5.08 1.15
CA GLU A 4 -21.32 4.85 2.26
C GLU A 4 -22.12 4.61 3.56
N THR A 5 -21.57 3.77 4.44
CA THR A 5 -22.19 3.43 5.74
C THR A 5 -21.26 3.88 6.86
N GLY A 6 -21.81 4.56 7.86
CA GLY A 6 -21.08 4.90 9.09
C GLY A 6 -20.96 3.68 9.99
N ILE A 7 -19.77 3.45 10.54
CA ILE A 7 -19.50 2.40 11.52
C ILE A 7 -18.78 2.93 12.76
N GLU A 8 -19.04 2.30 13.91
CA GLU A 8 -18.32 2.50 15.17
C GLU A 8 -17.73 1.18 15.65
N LEU A 9 -16.42 1.15 15.93
CA LEU A 9 -15.73 -0.04 16.42
C LEU A 9 -14.54 0.33 17.30
N THR A 10 -13.96 -0.64 18.00
CA THR A 10 -12.70 -0.44 18.73
C THR A 10 -11.56 -1.05 17.92
N VAL A 11 -10.49 -0.30 17.68
CA VAL A 11 -9.28 -0.79 17.02
C VAL A 11 -8.09 -0.60 17.94
N ASN A 12 -7.45 -1.69 18.35
CA ASN A 12 -6.31 -1.70 19.29
C ASN A 12 -6.63 -0.93 20.59
N GLY A 13 -7.84 -1.07 21.13
CA GLY A 13 -8.30 -0.38 22.34
C GLY A 13 -8.72 1.09 22.16
N ARG A 14 -8.65 1.63 20.94
CA ARG A 14 -9.12 2.99 20.61
C ARG A 14 -10.48 2.93 19.92
N ALA A 15 -11.45 3.70 20.42
CA ALA A 15 -12.72 3.90 19.73
C ALA A 15 -12.50 4.60 18.38
N VAL A 16 -13.10 4.05 17.33
CA VAL A 16 -13.03 4.52 15.94
C VAL A 16 -14.45 4.71 15.43
N ARG A 17 -14.71 5.89 14.86
CA ARG A 17 -15.89 6.15 14.03
C ARG A 17 -15.40 6.40 12.62
N ALA A 18 -15.98 5.72 11.64
CA ALA A 18 -15.55 5.82 10.25
C ALA A 18 -16.72 5.67 9.28
N THR A 19 -16.50 6.09 8.05
CA THR A 19 -17.44 5.91 6.95
C THR A 19 -16.78 5.00 5.92
N VAL A 20 -17.46 3.90 5.55
CA VAL A 20 -16.91 2.87 4.67
C VAL A 20 -17.87 2.54 3.53
N GLU A 21 -17.34 2.13 2.38
CA GLU A 21 -18.17 1.50 1.36
C GLU A 21 -18.59 0.10 1.86
N PRO A 22 -19.80 -0.40 1.52
CA PRO A 22 -20.23 -1.75 1.94
C PRO A 22 -19.29 -2.87 1.49
N ARG A 23 -18.53 -2.66 0.41
CA ARG A 23 -17.55 -3.59 -0.15
C ARG A 23 -16.13 -3.46 0.44
N THR A 24 -15.89 -2.53 1.37
CA THR A 24 -14.56 -2.36 1.95
C THR A 24 -14.24 -3.54 2.86
N SER A 25 -13.16 -4.28 2.57
CA SER A 25 -12.69 -5.34 3.45
C SER A 25 -12.14 -4.76 4.75
N LEU A 26 -12.18 -5.53 5.85
CA LEU A 26 -11.59 -5.13 7.12
C LEU A 26 -10.07 -4.93 6.96
N ALA A 27 -9.41 -5.72 6.11
CA ALA A 27 -7.99 -5.54 5.83
C ALA A 27 -7.70 -4.16 5.20
N ASP A 28 -8.47 -3.76 4.20
CA ASP A 28 -8.28 -2.46 3.52
C ASP A 28 -8.63 -1.31 4.44
N PHE A 29 -9.72 -1.44 5.21
CA PHE A 29 -10.07 -0.47 6.25
C PHE A 29 -8.93 -0.23 7.24
N LEU A 30 -8.33 -1.30 7.76
CA LEU A 30 -7.22 -1.21 8.71
C LEU A 30 -5.97 -0.59 8.07
N ARG A 31 -5.63 -0.98 6.84
CA ARG A 31 -4.40 -0.52 6.16
C ARG A 31 -4.51 0.91 5.65
N GLU A 32 -5.61 1.23 4.99
CA GLU A 32 -5.77 2.47 4.22
C GLU A 32 -6.38 3.58 5.06
N GLN A 33 -7.46 3.28 5.79
CA GLN A 33 -8.15 4.30 6.59
C GLN A 33 -7.55 4.45 7.99
N GLN A 34 -7.19 3.34 8.65
CA GLN A 34 -6.60 3.40 10.00
C GLN A 34 -5.07 3.53 10.00
N GLY A 35 -4.41 3.34 8.84
CA GLY A 35 -2.95 3.45 8.73
C GLY A 35 -2.19 2.40 9.54
N LEU A 36 -2.74 1.19 9.65
CA LEU A 36 -2.17 0.04 10.37
C LEU A 36 -1.64 -1.01 9.36
N PRO A 37 -0.40 -0.85 8.87
CA PRO A 37 0.12 -1.63 7.74
C PRO A 37 0.50 -3.07 8.08
N GLY A 38 0.56 -3.43 9.37
CA GLY A 38 0.95 -4.76 9.83
C GLY A 38 -0.02 -5.88 9.45
N THR A 39 -1.25 -5.54 9.06
CA THR A 39 -2.18 -6.49 8.43
C THR A 39 -1.81 -6.61 6.95
N HIS A 40 -1.22 -7.74 6.56
CA HIS A 40 -0.76 -7.95 5.19
C HIS A 40 -1.82 -8.65 4.33
N VAL A 41 -1.91 -8.27 3.05
CA VAL A 41 -2.87 -8.84 2.09
C VAL A 41 -2.09 -9.46 0.93
N SER A 42 -2.43 -10.68 0.55
CA SER A 42 -1.76 -11.38 -0.56
C SER A 42 -2.71 -12.23 -1.40
N CYS A 43 -3.45 -13.16 -0.79
CA CYS A 43 -4.33 -14.04 -1.57
C CYS A 43 -5.76 -13.53 -1.72
N GLU A 44 -6.21 -12.64 -0.81
CA GLU A 44 -7.58 -12.09 -0.74
C GLU A 44 -8.73 -13.11 -0.65
N GLN A 45 -8.42 -14.40 -0.61
CA GLN A 45 -9.37 -15.51 -0.56
C GLN A 45 -9.39 -16.23 0.81
N GLY A 46 -8.72 -15.68 1.83
CA GLY A 46 -8.65 -16.28 3.17
C GLY A 46 -7.67 -17.46 3.34
N VAL A 47 -6.99 -17.87 2.26
CA VAL A 47 -6.10 -19.04 2.23
C VAL A 47 -4.78 -18.82 2.99
N CYS A 48 -4.06 -17.72 2.72
CA CYS A 48 -2.67 -17.57 3.16
C CYS A 48 -2.49 -17.19 4.64
N GLY A 49 -3.50 -16.59 5.27
CA GLY A 49 -3.46 -16.14 6.66
C GLY A 49 -2.59 -14.93 6.99
N ALA A 50 -1.97 -14.27 6.01
CA ALA A 50 -1.20 -13.05 6.26
C ALA A 50 -2.04 -11.88 6.83
N CYS A 51 -3.34 -11.86 6.53
CA CYS A 51 -4.31 -10.85 6.98
C CYS A 51 -4.98 -11.20 8.31
N THR A 52 -4.41 -12.12 9.10
CA THR A 52 -5.03 -12.56 10.35
C THR A 52 -4.98 -11.44 11.38
N VAL A 53 -6.14 -11.09 11.93
CA VAL A 53 -6.33 -10.16 13.05
C VAL A 53 -7.18 -10.84 14.12
N LEU A 54 -7.27 -10.27 15.32
CA LEU A 54 -8.34 -10.65 16.25
C LEU A 54 -9.56 -9.78 16.00
N LEU A 55 -10.71 -10.43 15.84
CA LEU A 55 -12.03 -9.82 15.92
C LEU A 55 -12.72 -10.43 17.13
N ASP A 56 -13.04 -9.59 18.11
CA ASP A 56 -13.64 -9.97 19.38
C ASP A 56 -12.87 -11.09 20.10
N GLY A 57 -11.54 -10.95 20.10
CA GLY A 57 -10.64 -11.92 20.69
C GLY A 57 -10.51 -13.23 19.90
N ARG A 58 -11.03 -13.36 18.68
CA ARG A 58 -10.90 -14.56 17.86
C ARG A 58 -10.09 -14.28 16.58
N PRO A 59 -9.13 -15.15 16.19
CA PRO A 59 -8.44 -14.98 14.92
C PRO A 59 -9.41 -15.07 13.73
N VAL A 60 -9.39 -14.06 12.86
CA VAL A 60 -10.20 -14.00 11.63
C VAL A 60 -9.37 -13.54 10.45
N ARG A 61 -9.86 -13.81 9.23
CA ARG A 61 -9.25 -13.35 7.98
C ARG A 61 -9.81 -11.98 7.59
N ALA A 62 -9.06 -10.91 7.85
CA ALA A 62 -9.54 -9.56 7.59
C ALA A 62 -9.89 -9.30 6.10
N CYS A 63 -9.24 -10.00 5.16
CA CYS A 63 -9.47 -9.79 3.72
C CYS A 63 -10.83 -10.34 3.21
N ILE A 64 -11.48 -11.22 3.97
CA ILE A 64 -12.81 -11.77 3.65
C ILE A 64 -13.84 -11.43 4.72
N THR A 65 -13.56 -10.40 5.52
CA THR A 65 -14.49 -9.82 6.48
C THR A 65 -14.80 -8.41 6.03
N TRP A 66 -16.06 -8.02 5.95
CA TRP A 66 -16.44 -6.65 5.57
C TRP A 66 -16.30 -5.71 6.76
N ALA A 67 -15.70 -4.53 6.55
CA ALA A 67 -15.59 -3.52 7.61
C ALA A 67 -16.98 -3.08 8.11
N ALA A 68 -17.95 -2.97 7.19
CA ALA A 68 -19.35 -2.66 7.50
C ALA A 68 -20.02 -3.69 8.43
N ALA A 69 -19.53 -4.94 8.46
CA ALA A 69 -20.03 -6.00 9.33
C ALA A 69 -19.35 -6.02 10.71
N CYS A 70 -18.40 -5.11 10.97
CA CYS A 70 -17.67 -5.03 12.24
C CYS A 70 -18.20 -3.91 13.16
N GLU A 71 -19.44 -3.46 12.95
CA GLU A 71 -20.11 -2.52 13.86
C GLU A 71 -20.10 -3.04 15.30
N GLY A 72 -19.66 -2.19 16.23
CA GLY A 72 -19.54 -2.48 17.65
C GLY A 72 -18.41 -3.43 18.04
N ALA A 73 -17.64 -3.98 17.10
CA ALA A 73 -16.65 -5.02 17.37
C ALA A 73 -15.34 -4.48 17.96
N ASP A 74 -14.58 -5.34 18.64
CA ASP A 74 -13.20 -5.09 19.05
C ASP A 74 -12.21 -5.76 18.08
N VAL A 75 -11.48 -4.95 17.32
CA VAL A 75 -10.47 -5.40 16.37
C VAL A 75 -9.08 -5.16 16.94
N ARG A 76 -8.25 -6.19 16.99
CA ARG A 76 -6.85 -6.08 17.40
C ARG A 76 -5.90 -6.61 16.35
N THR A 77 -5.01 -5.73 15.90
CA THR A 77 -3.97 -5.97 14.90
C THR A 77 -2.62 -6.22 15.58
N ILE A 78 -1.56 -6.52 14.81
CA ILE A 78 -0.24 -6.83 15.38
C ILE A 78 0.35 -5.63 16.15
N GLU A 79 0.03 -4.42 15.72
CA GLU A 79 0.41 -3.14 16.33
C GLU A 79 -0.22 -2.96 17.72
N GLY A 80 -1.35 -3.62 17.99
CA GLY A 80 -2.03 -3.52 19.27
C GLY A 80 -1.40 -4.37 20.39
N PHE A 81 -0.29 -5.07 20.16
CA PHE A 81 0.28 -6.03 21.12
C PHE A 81 1.63 -5.63 21.72
N ASP A 82 2.05 -4.38 21.61
CA ASP A 82 3.36 -3.95 22.13
C ASP A 82 3.48 -4.15 23.66
N ASP A 83 2.39 -3.93 24.40
CA ASP A 83 2.32 -4.13 25.86
C ASP A 83 1.88 -5.54 26.28
N ASP A 84 1.74 -6.49 25.34
CA ASP A 84 1.32 -7.86 25.64
C ASP A 84 2.54 -8.74 26.00
N PRO A 85 2.66 -9.23 27.25
CA PRO A 85 3.83 -10.01 27.67
C PRO A 85 3.97 -11.35 26.94
N LEU A 86 2.86 -11.96 26.52
CA LEU A 86 2.89 -13.19 25.75
C LEU A 86 3.37 -12.92 24.32
N MET A 87 2.94 -11.80 23.72
CA MET A 87 3.44 -11.39 22.41
C MET A 87 4.94 -11.07 22.44
N GLN A 88 5.44 -10.43 23.51
CA GLN A 88 6.87 -10.18 23.70
C GLN A 88 7.66 -11.51 23.73
N ARG A 89 7.20 -12.49 24.53
CA ARG A 89 7.79 -13.83 24.56
C ARG A 89 7.78 -14.52 23.19
N LEU A 90 6.68 -14.41 22.45
CA LEU A 90 6.58 -14.97 21.10
C LEU A 90 7.57 -14.29 20.13
N ARG A 91 7.70 -12.97 20.17
CA ARG A 91 8.67 -12.23 19.33
C ARG A 91 10.11 -12.61 19.64
N GLU A 92 10.46 -12.76 20.93
CA GLU A 92 11.77 -13.25 21.36
C GLU A 92 12.04 -14.68 20.88
N ALA A 93 11.06 -15.57 21.01
CA ALA A 93 11.17 -16.95 20.53
C ALA A 93 11.31 -16.99 18.99
N PHE A 94 10.54 -16.18 18.26
CA PHE A 94 10.64 -16.09 16.81
C PHE A 94 12.03 -15.61 16.37
N SER A 95 12.62 -14.66 17.09
CA SER A 95 13.98 -14.17 16.83
C SER A 95 15.03 -15.27 17.09
N ARG A 96 14.97 -15.90 18.27
CA ARG A 96 15.91 -16.95 18.68
C ARG A 96 15.89 -18.17 17.76
N GLU A 97 14.71 -18.58 17.30
CA GLU A 97 14.52 -19.78 16.47
C GLU A 97 14.61 -19.50 14.96
N HIS A 98 14.96 -18.27 14.56
CA HIS A 98 14.96 -17.83 13.17
C HIS A 98 13.63 -18.12 12.44
N ALA A 99 12.52 -17.84 13.12
CA ALA A 99 11.16 -18.12 12.67
C ALA A 99 10.63 -17.13 11.63
N LEU A 100 11.45 -16.20 11.14
CA LEU A 100 11.08 -15.26 10.08
C LEU A 100 12.26 -14.99 9.14
N GLN A 101 11.94 -14.68 7.88
CA GLN A 101 12.91 -14.22 6.87
C GLN A 101 12.40 -12.94 6.21
N CYS A 102 11.54 -13.03 5.19
CA CYS A 102 10.96 -11.85 4.54
C CYS A 102 10.00 -11.06 5.45
N GLY A 103 9.52 -11.66 6.53
CA GLY A 103 8.63 -11.03 7.50
C GLY A 103 7.16 -10.93 7.07
N PHE A 104 6.81 -11.24 5.83
CA PHE A 104 5.47 -11.01 5.30
C PHE A 104 4.37 -11.83 5.99
N CYS A 105 4.61 -13.11 6.29
CA CYS A 105 3.62 -13.91 7.02
C CYS A 105 3.64 -13.67 8.55
N THR A 106 4.65 -12.97 9.07
CA THR A 106 4.96 -12.92 10.50
C THR A 106 3.85 -12.30 11.35
N PRO A 107 3.17 -11.20 10.97
CA PRO A 107 2.07 -10.66 11.75
C PRO A 107 0.94 -11.67 11.99
N GLY A 108 0.46 -12.33 10.93
CA GLY A 108 -0.59 -13.35 11.03
C GLY A 108 -0.15 -14.59 11.81
N MET A 109 1.11 -15.01 11.62
CA MET A 109 1.73 -16.09 12.39
C MET A 109 1.77 -15.78 13.89
N LEU A 110 2.18 -14.58 14.29
CA LEU A 110 2.27 -14.19 15.70
C LEU A 110 0.89 -14.10 16.37
N ILE A 111 -0.11 -13.56 15.67
CA ILE A 111 -1.48 -13.50 16.19
C ILE A 111 -2.06 -14.91 16.37
N THR A 112 -1.81 -15.81 15.41
CA THR A 112 -2.23 -17.21 15.52
C THR A 112 -1.47 -17.94 16.63
N ALA A 113 -0.15 -17.74 16.75
CA ALA A 113 0.66 -18.33 17.81
C ALA A 113 0.21 -17.88 19.22
N ARG A 114 -0.17 -16.62 19.36
CA ARG A 114 -0.75 -16.09 20.61
C ARG A 114 -2.06 -16.80 20.95
N ASP A 115 -2.94 -16.99 19.97
CA ASP A 115 -4.18 -17.74 20.15
C ASP A 115 -3.92 -19.20 20.57
N ILE A 116 -2.98 -19.88 19.92
CA ILE A 116 -2.55 -21.25 20.27
C ILE A 116 -2.08 -21.29 21.73
N ALA A 117 -1.17 -20.42 22.13
CA ALA A 117 -0.65 -20.41 23.50
C ALA A 117 -1.72 -20.14 24.57
N LEU A 118 -2.74 -19.36 24.23
CA LEU A 118 -3.83 -19.06 25.16
C LEU A 118 -4.84 -20.20 25.25
N ARG A 119 -5.22 -20.83 24.14
CA ARG A 119 -6.21 -21.91 24.14
C ARG A 119 -5.62 -23.28 24.47
N LEU A 120 -4.39 -23.55 24.05
CA LEU A 120 -3.79 -24.88 23.99
C LEU A 120 -2.46 -24.91 24.75
N GLY A 121 -2.50 -24.63 26.06
CA GLY A 121 -1.32 -24.77 26.91
C GLY A 121 -0.81 -26.21 26.90
N GLY A 122 0.51 -26.41 26.70
CA GLY A 122 1.12 -27.73 26.57
C GLY A 122 0.81 -28.49 25.27
N ALA A 123 0.39 -27.79 24.20
CA ALA A 123 0.19 -28.42 22.89
C ALA A 123 1.48 -29.04 22.36
N ASP A 124 1.40 -30.29 21.89
CA ASP A 124 2.53 -30.97 21.26
C ASP A 124 2.86 -30.35 19.88
N GLU A 125 4.03 -30.70 19.34
CA GLU A 125 4.49 -30.18 18.04
C GLU A 125 3.48 -30.43 16.91
N ARG A 126 2.81 -31.59 16.92
CA ARG A 126 1.84 -31.96 15.89
C ARG A 126 0.62 -31.04 15.95
N GLN A 127 0.14 -30.74 17.14
CA GLN A 127 -0.97 -29.83 17.36
C GLN A 127 -0.61 -28.40 16.97
N VAL A 128 0.58 -27.92 17.33
CA VAL A 128 1.09 -26.61 16.88
C VAL A 128 1.11 -26.52 15.35
N ARG A 129 1.60 -27.56 14.66
CA ARG A 129 1.60 -27.60 13.18
C ARG A 129 0.19 -27.56 12.59
N TYR A 130 -0.74 -28.30 13.18
CA TYR A 130 -2.13 -28.33 12.74
C TYR A 130 -2.80 -26.96 12.86
N GLU A 131 -2.66 -26.30 14.01
CA GLU A 131 -3.25 -24.98 14.26
C GLU A 131 -2.59 -23.88 13.40
N LEU A 132 -1.32 -24.03 13.06
CA LEU A 132 -0.62 -23.12 12.13
C LEU A 132 -0.91 -23.41 10.66
N ALA A 133 -1.60 -24.50 10.30
CA ALA A 133 -1.81 -24.89 8.90
C ALA A 133 -2.56 -23.84 8.06
N GLY A 134 -3.31 -22.96 8.72
CA GLY A 134 -3.94 -21.81 8.07
C GLY A 134 -3.00 -20.64 7.75
N ASN A 135 -1.73 -20.65 8.15
CA ASN A 135 -0.80 -19.56 7.88
C ASN A 135 0.31 -20.06 6.96
N LEU A 136 0.38 -19.51 5.76
CA LEU A 136 1.34 -19.95 4.75
C LEU A 136 2.64 -19.14 4.84
N CYS A 137 3.76 -19.84 4.86
CA CYS A 137 5.10 -19.28 4.77
C CYS A 137 5.88 -19.91 3.62
N ARG A 138 6.44 -19.07 2.73
CA ARG A 138 7.23 -19.53 1.58
C ARG A 138 8.74 -19.54 1.82
N CYS A 139 9.21 -18.90 2.89
CA CYS A 139 10.63 -18.66 3.11
C CYS A 139 11.26 -19.63 4.13
N THR A 140 10.58 -19.88 5.27
CA THR A 140 11.22 -20.51 6.44
C THR A 140 11.18 -22.03 6.45
N GLY A 141 10.28 -22.66 5.68
CA GLY A 141 10.00 -24.09 5.81
C GLY A 141 9.40 -24.49 7.16
N TYR A 142 8.81 -23.54 7.90
CA TYR A 142 8.07 -23.70 9.17
C TYR A 142 8.83 -24.19 10.39
N SER A 143 9.97 -24.87 10.25
CA SER A 143 10.63 -25.53 11.38
C SER A 143 10.99 -24.57 12.52
N GLY A 144 11.51 -23.37 12.22
CA GLY A 144 11.78 -22.34 13.24
C GLY A 144 10.51 -21.77 13.87
N ILE A 145 9.42 -21.63 13.10
CA ILE A 145 8.12 -21.14 13.60
C ILE A 145 7.56 -22.13 14.60
N VAL A 146 7.53 -23.42 14.26
CA VAL A 146 7.01 -24.48 15.13
C VAL A 146 7.80 -24.54 16.43
N ARG A 147 9.14 -24.55 16.38
CA ARG A 147 9.98 -24.53 17.59
C ARG A 147 9.74 -23.28 18.44
N ALA A 148 9.60 -22.10 17.82
CA ALA A 148 9.33 -20.86 18.54
C ALA A 148 8.01 -20.95 19.32
N VAL A 149 6.93 -21.39 18.65
CA VAL A 149 5.61 -21.53 19.27
C VAL A 149 5.64 -22.58 20.37
N SER A 150 6.15 -23.79 20.11
CA SER A 150 6.28 -24.84 21.12
C SER A 150 7.06 -24.36 22.34
N SER A 151 8.19 -23.66 22.16
CA SER A 151 8.96 -23.14 23.30
C SER A 151 8.20 -22.16 24.20
N VAL A 152 7.19 -21.47 23.67
CA VAL A 152 6.34 -20.55 24.45
C VAL A 152 5.14 -21.28 25.07
N VAL A 153 4.59 -22.27 24.36
CA VAL A 153 3.48 -23.11 24.82
C VAL A 153 3.91 -24.06 25.94
N ASP A 154 5.12 -24.62 25.86
CA ASP A 154 5.71 -25.56 26.83
C ASP A 154 6.24 -24.85 28.07
N ALA A 155 6.74 -23.63 27.92
CA ALA A 155 7.25 -22.87 29.06
C ALA A 155 6.08 -22.36 29.92
N GLU A 156 5.92 -22.99 31.09
CA GLU A 156 5.01 -22.60 32.18
C GLU A 156 5.00 -21.07 32.33
N ALA A 157 4.07 -20.40 31.64
CA ALA A 157 3.81 -19.01 31.91
C ALA A 157 3.23 -18.95 33.31
N PRO A 158 3.63 -17.99 34.17
CA PRO A 158 2.99 -17.81 35.46
C PRO A 158 1.48 -17.72 35.23
N GLU A 159 0.71 -18.67 35.77
CA GLU A 159 -0.73 -18.79 35.52
C GLU A 159 -1.47 -17.47 35.77
N SER A 160 -0.96 -16.63 36.68
CA SER A 160 -1.49 -15.32 37.01
C SER A 160 -1.54 -14.32 35.85
N LYS A 161 -0.59 -14.37 34.90
CA LYS A 161 -0.56 -13.46 33.74
C LYS A 161 -1.30 -14.03 32.52
N LEU A 162 -1.25 -15.35 32.34
CA LEU A 162 -1.98 -16.03 31.28
C LEU A 162 -3.48 -16.07 31.57
N GLY A 163 -3.86 -16.20 32.85
CA GLY A 163 -5.24 -16.16 33.31
C GLY A 163 -5.93 -14.83 33.01
N ALA A 164 -5.25 -13.70 33.20
CA ALA A 164 -5.79 -12.39 32.84
C ALA A 164 -5.98 -12.23 31.32
N ALA A 165 -5.03 -12.68 30.51
CA ALA A 165 -5.14 -12.67 29.05
C ALA A 165 -6.24 -13.61 28.53
N ARG A 166 -6.36 -14.81 29.11
CA ARG A 166 -7.45 -15.77 28.85
C ARG A 166 -8.80 -15.21 29.26
N ALA A 167 -8.91 -14.59 30.44
CA ALA A 167 -10.14 -13.97 30.92
C ALA A 167 -10.55 -12.78 30.05
N ALA A 168 -9.62 -11.91 29.65
CA ALA A 168 -9.89 -10.81 28.73
C ALA A 168 -10.36 -11.30 27.36
N GLN A 169 -9.72 -12.34 26.81
CA GLN A 169 -10.11 -12.92 25.52
C GLN A 169 -11.45 -13.68 25.61
N ALA A 170 -11.72 -14.39 26.70
CA ALA A 170 -13.00 -15.04 26.96
C ALA A 170 -14.13 -14.01 27.18
N THR A 171 -13.84 -12.89 27.85
CA THR A 171 -14.79 -11.80 28.07
C THR A 171 -15.10 -11.09 26.74
N ALA A 172 -14.09 -10.80 25.92
CA ALA A 172 -14.29 -10.26 24.57
C ALA A 172 -15.12 -11.20 23.69
N ALA A 173 -14.79 -12.49 23.68
CA ALA A 173 -15.54 -13.50 22.93
C ALA A 173 -16.98 -13.67 23.45
N ALA A 174 -17.19 -13.59 24.77
CA ALA A 174 -18.52 -13.70 25.39
C ALA A 174 -19.36 -12.44 25.16
N LEU A 175 -18.77 -11.25 25.27
CA LEU A 175 -19.44 -9.98 24.96
C LEU A 175 -19.82 -9.91 23.48
N ALA A 176 -18.96 -10.38 22.58
CA ALA A 176 -19.28 -10.46 21.16
C ALA A 176 -20.30 -11.55 20.84
N SER A 177 -20.27 -12.69 21.52
CA SER A 177 -21.33 -13.69 21.39
C SER A 177 -22.67 -13.18 21.93
N ALA A 178 -22.66 -12.31 22.95
CA ALA A 178 -23.85 -11.67 23.48
C ALA A 178 -24.34 -10.51 22.60
N ALA A 179 -23.43 -9.75 21.98
CA ALA A 179 -23.77 -8.74 20.98
C ALA A 179 -24.32 -9.39 19.70
N ALA A 180 -23.74 -10.52 19.27
CA ALA A 180 -24.24 -11.36 18.18
C ALA A 180 -25.46 -12.20 18.55
N ALA A 181 -25.90 -12.22 19.82
CA ALA A 181 -27.18 -12.80 20.22
C ALA A 181 -28.36 -11.91 19.77
N GLY A 182 -28.11 -10.64 19.44
CA GLY A 182 -28.85 -9.97 18.37
C GLY A 182 -28.32 -10.52 17.06
N GLY A 183 -28.89 -11.65 16.60
CA GLY A 183 -28.39 -12.42 15.46
C GLY A 183 -27.90 -11.55 14.32
N ALA A 184 -26.81 -11.95 13.65
CA ALA A 184 -26.36 -11.30 12.43
C ALA A 184 -27.57 -11.08 11.51
N THR A 185 -28.03 -9.84 11.42
CA THR A 185 -29.12 -9.51 10.52
C THR A 185 -28.52 -9.66 9.15
N ALA A 186 -28.87 -10.74 8.46
CA ALA A 186 -28.75 -10.78 7.01
C ALA A 186 -29.30 -9.44 6.53
N PHE A 187 -28.53 -8.73 5.72
CA PHE A 187 -29.10 -7.59 5.01
C PHE A 187 -30.37 -8.10 4.35
N ASP A 188 -31.50 -7.47 4.65
CA ASP A 188 -32.71 -7.72 3.89
C ASP A 188 -32.31 -7.46 2.43
N PRO A 189 -32.35 -8.48 1.56
CA PRO A 189 -32.08 -8.25 0.16
C PRO A 189 -33.07 -7.17 -0.26
N VAL A 190 -32.54 -6.04 -0.71
CA VAL A 190 -33.39 -5.04 -1.34
C VAL A 190 -34.02 -5.77 -2.51
N ASP A 191 -35.36 -5.87 -2.50
CA ASP A 191 -36.12 -6.41 -3.61
C ASP A 191 -36.00 -5.42 -4.76
N VAL A 192 -34.86 -5.50 -5.46
CA VAL A 192 -34.71 -4.99 -6.81
C VAL A 192 -35.65 -5.84 -7.64
N GLY A 193 -36.91 -5.39 -7.72
CA GLY A 193 -37.99 -6.07 -8.43
C GLY A 193 -37.54 -6.55 -9.81
N PRO A 194 -38.25 -7.51 -10.41
CA PRO A 194 -37.78 -8.28 -11.56
C PRO A 194 -37.11 -7.34 -12.55
N ALA A 195 -35.82 -7.58 -12.79
CA ALA A 195 -34.99 -6.74 -13.65
C ALA A 195 -35.81 -6.41 -14.88
N GLY A 196 -36.22 -5.14 -15.00
CA GLY A 196 -37.04 -4.71 -16.13
C GLY A 196 -36.35 -5.21 -17.39
N SER A 197 -37.12 -5.78 -18.31
CA SER A 197 -36.59 -6.26 -19.58
C SER A 197 -36.01 -5.06 -20.33
N ALA A 198 -34.76 -4.74 -20.03
CA ALA A 198 -33.98 -3.75 -20.71
C ALA A 198 -33.60 -4.38 -22.04
N THR A 199 -34.49 -4.19 -23.01
CA THR A 199 -34.20 -4.28 -24.45
C THR A 199 -33.38 -3.08 -24.94
N GLU A 200 -32.65 -2.41 -24.05
CA GLU A 200 -31.41 -1.75 -24.42
C GLU A 200 -30.31 -2.72 -24.04
N ALA A 201 -29.73 -3.36 -25.05
CA ALA A 201 -28.47 -4.06 -24.91
C ALA A 201 -27.56 -3.14 -24.10
N ALA A 202 -27.19 -3.61 -22.91
CA ALA A 202 -26.17 -2.96 -22.12
C ALA A 202 -25.02 -2.67 -23.07
N SER A 203 -24.74 -1.39 -23.32
CA SER A 203 -23.46 -1.00 -23.90
C SER A 203 -22.42 -1.79 -23.13
N PRO A 204 -21.59 -2.61 -23.81
CA PRO A 204 -20.65 -3.46 -23.10
C PRO A 204 -19.89 -2.57 -22.13
N LEU A 205 -19.82 -3.00 -20.88
CA LEU A 205 -18.89 -2.44 -19.91
C LEU A 205 -17.59 -2.18 -20.68
N ALA A 206 -17.17 -0.92 -20.78
CA ALA A 206 -15.88 -0.60 -21.35
C ALA A 206 -14.86 -1.44 -20.57
N ALA A 207 -14.19 -2.35 -21.29
CA ALA A 207 -13.25 -3.28 -20.73
C ALA A 207 -12.18 -2.51 -19.95
N PRO A 208 -11.71 -2.99 -18.78
CA PRO A 208 -10.43 -2.55 -18.26
C PRO A 208 -9.33 -3.29 -19.04
N SER A 209 -8.86 -2.71 -20.14
CA SER A 209 -7.62 -3.03 -20.88
C SER A 209 -7.66 -2.18 -22.15
N GLU A 210 -6.60 -1.49 -22.55
CA GLU A 210 -5.39 -2.10 -23.09
C GLU A 210 -4.18 -1.15 -23.02
N VAL A 211 -3.03 -1.65 -22.58
CA VAL A 211 -1.80 -1.42 -23.35
C VAL A 211 -1.28 -2.81 -23.70
N PRO A 212 -1.53 -3.31 -24.93
CA PRO A 212 -0.42 -3.44 -25.90
C PRO A 212 -0.89 -3.34 -27.39
N ALA A 213 -0.07 -3.30 -28.46
CA ALA A 213 1.34 -3.64 -28.67
C ALA A 213 1.93 -2.93 -29.93
N PRO A 214 3.27 -2.90 -30.14
CA PRO A 214 3.90 -4.07 -30.78
C PRO A 214 4.98 -4.76 -29.92
N GLY A 215 4.72 -6.02 -29.54
CA GLY A 215 5.76 -7.04 -29.29
C GLY A 215 6.00 -7.56 -27.86
N VAL A 216 5.29 -7.13 -26.80
CA VAL A 216 5.64 -7.53 -25.41
C VAL A 216 4.40 -7.81 -24.53
N ALA A 217 4.63 -8.64 -23.49
CA ALA A 217 3.73 -9.02 -22.40
C ALA A 217 3.07 -7.83 -21.67
N ALA A 218 2.00 -8.12 -20.90
CA ALA A 218 1.26 -7.10 -20.17
C ALA A 218 2.16 -6.32 -19.18
N PRO A 219 2.13 -4.97 -19.21
CA PRO A 219 3.04 -4.16 -18.41
C PRO A 219 2.79 -4.30 -16.90
N GLN A 220 3.86 -4.33 -16.12
CA GLN A 220 3.82 -4.41 -14.64
C GLN A 220 3.12 -3.22 -13.99
N ILE A 221 3.22 -2.03 -14.60
CA ILE A 221 2.60 -0.80 -14.12
C ILE A 221 1.87 -0.12 -15.27
N VAL A 222 0.61 0.27 -15.05
CA VAL A 222 -0.18 1.09 -15.97
C VAL A 222 -0.74 2.27 -15.20
N GLU A 223 -0.50 3.47 -15.72
CA GLU A 223 -0.98 4.73 -15.16
C GLU A 223 -1.59 5.60 -16.27
N SER A 224 -2.54 6.46 -15.91
CA SER A 224 -3.18 7.40 -16.83
C SER A 224 -3.11 8.82 -16.26
N ILE A 225 -2.71 9.76 -17.10
CA ILE A 225 -2.60 11.18 -16.75
C ILE A 225 -3.52 11.98 -17.67
N VAL A 226 -4.36 12.84 -17.08
CA VAL A 226 -5.09 13.87 -17.83
C VAL A 226 -4.28 15.16 -17.78
N VAL A 227 -3.91 15.69 -18.95
CA VAL A 227 -3.20 16.96 -19.10
C VAL A 227 -4.20 18.00 -19.57
N ARG A 228 -4.54 18.96 -18.70
CA ARG A 228 -5.48 20.04 -19.02
C ARG A 228 -4.78 21.21 -19.70
N GLY A 229 -5.54 22.01 -20.45
CA GLY A 229 -5.03 23.16 -21.19
C GLY A 229 -4.29 22.80 -22.48
N CYS A 230 -4.35 21.54 -22.93
CA CYS A 230 -3.58 21.00 -24.03
C CYS A 230 -4.40 19.95 -24.78
N ASP A 231 -4.58 20.10 -26.10
CA ASP A 231 -5.18 19.05 -26.90
C ASP A 231 -4.19 17.90 -27.20
N ALA A 232 -4.72 16.77 -27.69
CA ALA A 232 -3.93 15.57 -27.94
C ALA A 232 -2.84 15.76 -29.01
N GLY A 233 -3.06 16.64 -30.00
CA GLY A 233 -2.07 16.94 -31.03
C GLY A 233 -0.90 17.74 -30.44
N ARG A 234 -1.23 18.77 -29.66
CA ARG A 234 -0.23 19.61 -29.00
C ARG A 234 0.59 18.85 -27.97
N LEU A 235 -0.04 17.97 -27.20
CA LEU A 235 0.67 17.11 -26.24
C LEU A 235 1.61 16.13 -26.97
N TRP A 236 1.19 15.57 -28.11
CA TRP A 236 2.02 14.68 -28.91
C TRP A 236 3.27 15.38 -29.49
N GLU A 237 3.13 16.62 -29.95
CA GLU A 237 4.27 17.46 -30.37
C GLU A 237 5.22 17.78 -29.22
N LEU A 238 4.68 18.11 -28.05
CA LEU A 238 5.48 18.43 -26.87
C LEU A 238 6.31 17.22 -26.42
N LEU A 239 5.74 16.01 -26.50
CA LEU A 239 6.44 14.76 -26.18
C LEU A 239 7.44 14.34 -27.27
N ALA A 240 7.40 14.93 -28.48
CA ALA A 240 8.40 14.70 -29.53
C ALA A 240 9.77 15.28 -29.16
N ASP A 241 9.79 16.38 -28.40
CA ASP A 241 11.02 16.90 -27.79
C ASP A 241 11.36 16.09 -26.55
N VAL A 242 12.11 15.00 -26.75
CA VAL A 242 12.53 14.08 -25.70
C VAL A 242 13.30 14.78 -24.57
N ARG A 243 14.06 15.84 -24.88
CA ARG A 243 14.83 16.58 -23.87
C ARG A 243 13.89 17.44 -23.01
N ALA A 244 12.93 18.12 -23.63
CA ALA A 244 11.89 18.86 -22.91
C ALA A 244 11.01 17.93 -22.09
N ALA A 245 10.52 16.83 -22.68
CA ALA A 245 9.73 15.82 -21.98
C ALA A 245 10.51 15.23 -20.78
N ALA A 246 11.78 14.87 -20.94
CA ALA A 246 12.59 14.37 -19.84
C ALA A 246 12.82 15.39 -18.72
N SER A 247 12.81 16.70 -19.03
CA SER A 247 12.90 17.73 -17.99
C SER A 247 11.67 17.82 -17.09
N CYS A 248 10.53 17.29 -17.54
CA CYS A 248 9.33 17.13 -16.71
C CYS A 248 9.44 15.94 -15.75
N LEU A 249 10.36 14.99 -15.96
CA LEU A 249 10.57 13.82 -15.12
C LEU A 249 11.53 14.17 -13.96
N PRO A 250 11.10 14.13 -12.69
CA PRO A 250 11.97 14.42 -11.56
C PRO A 250 13.20 13.51 -11.54
N GLY A 251 14.39 14.12 -11.49
CA GLY A 251 15.66 13.40 -11.39
C GLY A 251 16.19 12.82 -12.70
N ALA A 252 15.45 12.91 -13.81
CA ALA A 252 15.92 12.53 -15.13
C ALA A 252 16.78 13.63 -15.77
N SER A 253 17.77 13.21 -16.55
CA SER A 253 18.59 14.10 -17.36
C SER A 253 18.96 13.41 -18.67
N VAL A 254 18.78 14.10 -19.79
CA VAL A 254 19.20 13.62 -21.12
C VAL A 254 20.50 14.31 -21.50
N GLU A 255 21.54 13.51 -21.69
CA GLU A 255 22.84 13.98 -22.15
C GLU A 255 22.83 14.05 -23.68
N HIS A 256 22.42 12.95 -24.32
CA HIS A 256 22.40 12.80 -25.77
C HIS A 256 21.08 12.18 -26.25
N TYR A 257 20.59 12.66 -27.40
CA TYR A 257 19.48 12.07 -28.14
C TYR A 257 19.65 12.38 -29.63
N ASP A 258 19.61 11.37 -30.48
CA ASP A 258 19.82 11.48 -31.94
C ASP A 258 18.57 11.19 -32.78
N GLY A 259 17.40 11.06 -32.14
CA GLY A 259 16.15 10.68 -32.78
C GLY A 259 15.78 9.20 -32.66
N ARG A 260 16.73 8.34 -32.26
CA ARG A 260 16.48 6.91 -32.00
C ARG A 260 17.13 6.42 -30.72
N THR A 261 18.34 6.87 -30.41
CA THR A 261 19.09 6.49 -29.22
C THR A 261 19.09 7.62 -28.21
N ILE A 262 18.96 7.27 -26.94
CA ILE A 262 18.99 8.20 -25.81
C ILE A 262 20.06 7.77 -24.82
N ALA A 263 20.86 8.72 -24.32
CA ALA A 263 21.79 8.51 -23.23
C ALA A 263 21.55 9.55 -22.14
N GLY A 264 21.60 9.10 -20.89
CA GLY A 264 21.31 9.98 -19.77
C GLY A 264 21.37 9.30 -18.43
N SER A 265 20.78 9.95 -17.44
CA SER A 265 20.72 9.43 -16.08
C SER A 265 19.37 9.69 -15.44
N VAL A 266 19.00 8.84 -14.49
CA VAL A 266 17.83 9.00 -13.63
C VAL A 266 18.26 8.84 -12.18
N ARG A 267 18.05 9.89 -11.39
CA ARG A 267 18.29 9.88 -9.96
C ARG A 267 17.00 9.68 -9.20
N VAL A 268 17.00 8.67 -8.34
CA VAL A 268 15.87 8.27 -7.52
C VAL A 268 16.28 8.34 -6.05
N ALA A 269 15.43 8.96 -5.23
CA ALA A 269 15.62 9.00 -3.79
C ALA A 269 14.34 8.57 -3.08
N PHE A 270 14.44 7.59 -2.20
CA PHE A 270 13.36 7.14 -1.33
C PHE A 270 13.89 6.96 0.10
N GLY A 271 13.56 7.90 0.97
CA GLY A 271 14.06 7.93 2.35
C GLY A 271 15.59 7.86 2.39
N PRO A 272 16.20 6.84 3.04
CA PRO A 272 17.65 6.67 3.09
C PRO A 272 18.25 6.13 1.78
N ILE A 273 17.43 5.55 0.88
CA ILE A 273 17.89 4.95 -0.37
C ILE A 273 18.06 6.05 -1.42
N LYS A 274 19.26 6.15 -1.99
CA LYS A 274 19.57 7.04 -3.11
C LYS A 274 20.28 6.22 -4.19
N ALA A 275 19.75 6.26 -5.40
CA ALA A 275 20.32 5.56 -6.55
C ALA A 275 20.39 6.51 -7.75
N SER A 276 21.45 6.40 -8.53
CA SER A 276 21.68 7.16 -9.75
C SER A 276 21.98 6.21 -10.90
N PHE A 277 20.98 5.90 -11.70
CA PHE A 277 21.14 5.02 -12.85
C PHE A 277 21.61 5.85 -14.04
N ALA A 278 22.84 5.62 -14.48
CA ALA A 278 23.34 6.12 -15.76
C ALA A 278 23.18 5.03 -16.81
N GLY A 279 22.70 5.39 -18.00
CA GLY A 279 22.26 4.40 -18.96
C GLY A 279 22.01 4.91 -20.37
N THR A 280 21.65 3.97 -21.23
CA THR A 280 21.30 4.23 -22.62
C THR A 280 20.03 3.49 -23.00
N GLY A 281 19.38 3.93 -24.06
CA GLY A 281 18.16 3.29 -24.55
C GLY A 281 17.82 3.67 -25.97
N THR A 282 16.73 3.11 -26.45
CA THR A 282 16.15 3.37 -27.76
C THR A 282 14.73 3.90 -27.62
N VAL A 283 14.37 4.85 -28.47
CA VAL A 283 13.03 5.43 -28.59
C VAL A 283 12.48 5.08 -29.97
N GLU A 284 11.30 4.48 -30.00
CA GLU A 284 10.55 4.16 -31.21
C GLU A 284 9.19 4.87 -31.14
N ARG A 285 8.86 5.68 -32.13
CA ARG A 285 7.60 6.43 -32.20
C ARG A 285 6.74 5.92 -33.35
N ASP A 286 5.46 5.76 -33.09
CA ASP A 286 4.42 5.51 -34.09
C ASP A 286 3.55 6.76 -34.17
N GLU A 287 3.76 7.54 -35.23
CA GLU A 287 3.04 8.79 -35.48
C GLU A 287 1.55 8.56 -35.78
N ALA A 288 1.19 7.41 -36.37
CA ALA A 288 -0.20 7.09 -36.69
C ALA A 288 -0.99 6.70 -35.43
N ALA A 289 -0.36 5.94 -34.54
CA ALA A 289 -0.95 5.51 -33.26
C ALA A 289 -0.76 6.53 -32.11
N ARG A 290 0.00 7.62 -32.34
CA ARG A 290 0.45 8.55 -31.29
C ARG A 290 1.03 7.83 -30.07
N ALA A 291 1.83 6.80 -30.36
CA ALA A 291 2.38 5.89 -29.37
C ALA A 291 3.90 5.92 -29.42
N THR A 292 4.55 5.79 -28.27
CA THR A 292 6.02 5.72 -28.17
C THR A 292 6.41 4.57 -27.28
N LEU A 293 7.48 3.88 -27.69
CA LEU A 293 8.10 2.79 -26.95
C LEU A 293 9.56 3.14 -26.68
N ILE A 294 9.91 3.17 -25.40
CA ILE A 294 11.26 3.45 -24.92
C ILE A 294 11.78 2.19 -24.26
N ARG A 295 12.95 1.70 -24.68
CA ARG A 295 13.66 0.60 -24.01
C ARG A 295 14.99 1.11 -23.53
N GLY A 296 15.29 0.96 -22.26
CA GLY A 296 16.51 1.47 -21.67
C GLY A 296 17.14 0.51 -20.69
N GLU A 297 18.44 0.63 -20.53
CA GLU A 297 19.21 -0.05 -19.51
C GLU A 297 20.17 0.93 -18.84
N GLY A 298 20.40 0.74 -17.55
CA GLY A 298 21.28 1.58 -16.78
C GLY A 298 21.80 0.89 -15.53
N ALA A 299 22.84 1.49 -14.94
CA ALA A 299 23.45 0.97 -13.72
C ALA A 299 23.75 2.10 -12.74
N ASP A 300 23.60 1.78 -11.47
CA ASP A 300 24.08 2.58 -10.35
C ASP A 300 25.34 1.94 -9.77
N ALA A 301 26.48 2.57 -10.02
CA ALA A 301 27.79 2.06 -9.61
C ALA A 301 27.94 1.95 -8.09
N LEU A 302 27.29 2.85 -7.33
CA LEU A 302 27.42 2.93 -5.88
C LEU A 302 26.74 1.75 -5.18
N SER A 303 25.47 1.48 -5.52
CA SER A 303 24.73 0.32 -5.00
C SER A 303 25.08 -0.98 -5.70
N ARG A 304 25.82 -0.93 -6.82
CA ARG A 304 26.10 -2.07 -7.71
C ARG A 304 24.79 -2.73 -8.20
N THR A 305 23.86 -1.89 -8.63
CA THR A 305 22.54 -2.30 -9.14
C THR A 305 22.45 -1.97 -10.62
N SER A 306 21.92 -2.89 -11.42
CA SER A 306 21.52 -2.62 -12.80
C SER A 306 20.00 -2.66 -12.94
N ALA A 307 19.48 -1.91 -13.90
CA ALA A 307 18.06 -1.86 -14.21
C ALA A 307 17.87 -1.86 -15.73
N GLN A 308 16.87 -2.61 -16.19
CA GLN A 308 16.34 -2.55 -17.54
C GLN A 308 14.87 -2.15 -17.45
N ALA A 309 14.43 -1.25 -18.32
CA ALA A 309 13.05 -0.78 -18.33
C ALA A 309 12.54 -0.62 -19.77
N THR A 310 11.26 -0.95 -19.95
CA THR A 310 10.49 -0.65 -21.15
C THR A 310 9.34 0.26 -20.74
N ILE A 311 9.24 1.45 -21.34
CA ILE A 311 8.16 2.41 -21.13
C ILE A 311 7.40 2.54 -22.45
N ALA A 312 6.11 2.24 -22.45
CA ALA A 312 5.22 2.50 -23.55
C ALA A 312 4.27 3.63 -23.15
N TYR A 313 4.04 4.61 -24.01
CA TYR A 313 2.99 5.58 -23.77
C TYR A 313 2.18 5.90 -25.02
N ARG A 314 0.92 6.32 -24.84
CA ARG A 314 0.02 6.75 -25.91
C ARG A 314 -0.71 8.03 -25.52
N VAL A 315 -0.89 8.92 -26.50
CA VAL A 315 -1.67 10.15 -26.34
C VAL A 315 -3.03 10.03 -27.02
N GLU A 316 -4.10 10.27 -26.25
CA GLU A 316 -5.48 10.22 -26.73
C GLU A 316 -6.23 11.52 -26.37
N PRO A 317 -7.30 11.88 -27.11
CA PRO A 317 -8.19 12.98 -26.70
C PRO A 317 -8.92 12.65 -25.40
N GLU A 318 -9.07 13.62 -24.49
CA GLU A 318 -9.86 13.43 -23.26
C GLU A 318 -11.33 13.86 -23.50
N PRO A 319 -12.32 12.96 -23.43
CA PRO A 319 -13.72 13.33 -23.64
C PRO A 319 -14.26 14.21 -22.50
N GLY A 320 -14.95 15.30 -22.84
CA GLY A 320 -15.71 16.11 -21.88
C GLY A 320 -14.93 17.18 -21.11
N VAL A 321 -13.62 17.35 -21.38
CA VAL A 321 -12.80 18.46 -20.86
C VAL A 321 -12.01 19.04 -22.03
N ASP A 322 -12.32 20.26 -22.46
CA ASP A 322 -11.69 20.90 -23.63
C ASP A 322 -11.04 22.25 -23.25
N PRO A 323 -9.73 22.47 -23.52
CA PRO A 323 -8.77 21.53 -24.11
C PRO A 323 -8.12 20.61 -23.06
N ALA A 324 -8.21 19.30 -23.26
CA ALA A 324 -7.44 18.31 -22.49
C ALA A 324 -7.08 17.06 -23.31
N ALA A 325 -6.00 16.40 -22.90
CA ALA A 325 -5.50 15.17 -23.50
C ALA A 325 -5.18 14.14 -22.43
N ARG A 326 -5.35 12.86 -22.77
CA ARG A 326 -4.98 11.72 -21.94
C ARG A 326 -3.62 11.18 -22.39
N LEU A 327 -2.74 10.94 -21.42
CA LEU A 327 -1.49 10.22 -21.61
C LEU A 327 -1.56 8.91 -20.82
N GLU A 328 -1.65 7.80 -21.53
CA GLU A 328 -1.58 6.46 -20.93
C GLU A 328 -0.13 5.98 -20.96
N VAL A 329 0.37 5.50 -19.83
CA VAL A 329 1.76 5.09 -19.65
C VAL A 329 1.80 3.69 -19.06
N GLY A 330 2.39 2.75 -19.81
CA GLY A 330 2.76 1.41 -19.35
C GLY A 330 4.26 1.32 -19.10
N MET A 331 4.66 0.63 -18.03
CA MET A 331 6.07 0.38 -17.74
C MET A 331 6.31 -1.05 -17.27
N ASP A 332 7.34 -1.66 -17.84
CA ASP A 332 7.96 -2.91 -17.39
C ASP A 332 9.39 -2.65 -16.98
N TYR A 333 9.85 -3.33 -15.94
CA TYR A 333 11.24 -3.21 -15.53
C TYR A 333 11.77 -4.48 -14.83
N VAL A 334 13.08 -4.62 -14.88
CA VAL A 334 13.85 -5.65 -14.18
C VAL A 334 15.02 -4.98 -13.49
N VAL A 335 15.14 -5.17 -12.18
CA VAL A 335 16.29 -4.69 -11.39
C VAL A 335 17.11 -5.88 -10.91
N GLN A 336 18.43 -5.79 -11.03
CA GLN A 336 19.37 -6.78 -10.52
C GLN A 336 20.36 -6.12 -9.56
N GLY A 337 20.80 -6.86 -8.54
CA GLY A 337 21.72 -6.38 -7.51
C GLY A 337 21.04 -6.05 -6.18
N PRO A 338 21.74 -5.36 -5.25
CA PRO A 338 21.26 -5.14 -3.88
C PRO A 338 19.92 -4.41 -3.77
N LEU A 339 19.58 -3.54 -4.72
CA LEU A 339 18.29 -2.85 -4.72
C LEU A 339 17.15 -3.70 -5.32
N ALA A 340 17.44 -4.85 -5.93
CA ALA A 340 16.42 -5.75 -6.49
C ALA A 340 15.44 -6.27 -5.42
N GLN A 341 15.86 -6.34 -4.15
CA GLN A 341 15.00 -6.70 -3.03
C GLN A 341 13.81 -5.75 -2.85
N PHE A 342 13.93 -4.50 -3.33
CA PHE A 342 12.85 -3.51 -3.29
C PHE A 342 12.00 -3.51 -4.57
N SER A 343 12.48 -4.15 -5.65
CA SER A 343 11.86 -4.13 -6.99
C SER A 343 10.40 -4.63 -7.05
N ARG A 344 9.97 -5.46 -6.08
CA ARG A 344 8.63 -6.07 -6.02
C ARG A 344 7.75 -5.54 -4.87
N SER A 345 8.13 -4.41 -4.28
CA SER A 345 7.41 -3.83 -3.16
C SER A 345 6.46 -2.72 -3.60
N ASP A 346 5.37 -2.51 -2.85
CA ASP A 346 4.44 -1.37 -3.02
C ASP A 346 5.17 -0.02 -3.04
N LEU A 347 6.37 0.04 -2.47
CA LEU A 347 7.26 1.18 -2.47
C LEU A 347 7.68 1.60 -3.89
N VAL A 348 8.00 0.65 -4.78
CA VAL A 348 8.36 1.00 -6.17
C VAL A 348 7.13 1.48 -6.92
N ARG A 349 5.98 0.83 -6.72
CA ARG A 349 4.71 1.29 -7.31
C ARG A 349 4.36 2.70 -6.85
N SER A 350 4.43 2.96 -5.55
CA SER A 350 4.17 4.28 -4.96
C SER A 350 5.13 5.36 -5.48
N LEU A 351 6.42 5.03 -5.60
CA LEU A 351 7.42 5.92 -6.19
C LEU A 351 7.10 6.22 -7.66
N VAL A 352 6.75 5.21 -8.45
CA VAL A 352 6.40 5.38 -9.87
C VAL A 352 5.13 6.23 -10.00
N THR A 353 4.08 5.92 -9.25
CA THR A 353 2.84 6.73 -9.22
C THR A 353 3.14 8.19 -8.87
N GLN A 354 4.06 8.45 -7.92
CA GLN A 354 4.46 9.80 -7.56
C GLN A 354 5.26 10.49 -8.69
N ILE A 355 6.20 9.80 -9.35
CA ILE A 355 6.96 10.32 -10.50
C ILE A 355 6.02 10.65 -11.66
N VAL A 356 5.08 9.75 -11.98
CA VAL A 356 4.08 9.91 -13.04
C VAL A 356 3.17 11.09 -12.75
N ARG A 357 2.71 11.25 -11.49
CA ARG A 357 1.93 12.42 -11.06
C ARG A 357 2.72 13.73 -11.21
N ASP A 358 3.98 13.74 -10.80
CA ASP A 358 4.84 14.92 -10.89
C ASP A 358 5.13 15.28 -12.35
N PHE A 359 5.35 14.26 -13.18
CA PHE A 359 5.48 14.40 -14.62
C PHE A 359 4.24 15.01 -15.26
N GLY A 360 3.04 14.52 -14.92
CA GLY A 360 1.77 15.08 -15.41
C GLY A 360 1.61 16.56 -15.07
N ARG A 361 1.88 16.94 -13.82
CA ARG A 361 1.83 18.35 -13.39
C ARG A 361 2.84 19.23 -14.13
N ASN A 362 4.05 18.72 -14.38
CA ASN A 362 5.07 19.45 -15.11
C ASN A 362 4.72 19.58 -16.61
N LEU A 363 4.10 18.55 -17.21
CA LEU A 363 3.57 18.59 -18.56
C LEU A 363 2.45 19.63 -18.71
N GLU A 364 1.52 19.70 -17.76
CA GLU A 364 0.46 20.73 -17.76
C GLU A 364 1.07 22.14 -17.72
N ALA A 365 2.07 22.37 -16.87
CA ALA A 365 2.77 23.65 -16.80
C ALA A 365 3.46 24.00 -18.13
N MET A 366 4.12 23.02 -18.76
CA MET A 366 4.80 23.21 -20.04
C MET A 366 3.83 23.45 -21.19
N ALA A 367 2.68 22.78 -21.19
CA ALA A 367 1.65 22.95 -22.21
C ALA A 367 1.09 24.38 -22.25
N VAL A 368 0.99 25.05 -21.09
CA VAL A 368 0.58 26.47 -21.00
C VAL A 368 1.75 27.46 -21.11
N GLY A 369 2.92 27.01 -21.59
CA GLY A 369 4.08 27.86 -21.88
C GLY A 369 4.91 28.27 -20.66
N ARG A 370 4.75 27.61 -19.50
CA ARG A 370 5.61 27.82 -18.33
C ARG A 370 6.76 26.82 -18.36
N SER A 371 7.99 27.29 -18.14
CA SER A 371 9.12 26.39 -17.99
C SER A 371 8.91 25.47 -16.78
N PRO A 372 9.25 24.17 -16.90
CA PRO A 372 9.20 23.26 -15.78
C PRO A 372 10.10 23.78 -14.65
N PRO A 373 9.74 23.55 -13.37
CA PRO A 373 10.63 23.90 -12.27
C PRO A 373 11.99 23.22 -12.50
N ALA A 374 13.09 23.96 -12.32
CA ALA A 374 14.44 23.41 -12.43
C ALA A 374 14.54 22.08 -11.67
N PRO A 375 15.26 21.06 -12.20
CA PRO A 375 15.27 19.73 -11.61
C PRO A 375 15.61 19.86 -10.12
N ALA A 376 14.65 19.51 -9.27
CA ALA A 376 14.79 19.64 -7.83
C ALA A 376 15.86 18.64 -7.36
N SER A 377 17.13 19.06 -7.42
CA SER A 377 18.26 18.37 -6.81
C SER A 377 18.26 18.48 -5.29
N LYS A 378 17.29 19.19 -4.70
CA LYS A 378 17.12 19.24 -3.26
C LYS A 378 16.25 18.08 -2.83
N GLY A 379 16.90 16.96 -2.57
CA GLY A 379 16.36 15.93 -1.70
C GLY A 379 15.77 16.59 -0.45
N ILE A 380 14.58 16.14 -0.06
CA ILE A 380 13.84 16.64 1.10
C ILE A 380 14.80 16.71 2.29
N ASN A 381 15.05 17.92 2.79
CA ASN A 381 16.03 18.16 3.84
C ASN A 381 15.47 17.64 5.17
N ALA A 382 15.81 16.41 5.53
CA ALA A 382 15.42 15.75 6.78
C ALA A 382 15.75 16.61 8.02
N LEU A 383 16.82 17.42 7.95
CA LEU A 383 17.16 18.37 9.00
C LEU A 383 16.13 19.50 9.10
N GLY A 384 15.61 19.99 7.97
CA GLY A 384 14.55 20.99 7.93
C GLY A 384 13.22 20.49 8.52
N MET A 385 12.88 19.22 8.26
CA MET A 385 11.70 18.57 8.86
C MET A 385 11.90 18.31 10.36
N PHE A 386 13.09 17.90 10.78
CA PHE A 386 13.45 17.77 12.19
C PHE A 386 13.34 19.12 12.92
N TRP A 387 13.83 20.21 12.32
CA TRP A 387 13.71 21.56 12.90
C TRP A 387 12.30 22.13 12.87
N ALA A 388 11.47 21.75 11.88
CA ALA A 388 10.05 22.12 11.84
C ALA A 388 9.25 21.35 12.90
N TRP A 389 9.54 20.05 13.09
CA TRP A 389 8.97 19.22 14.14
C TRP A 389 9.41 19.69 15.54
N LEU A 390 10.69 20.02 15.71
CA LEU A 390 11.25 20.53 16.97
C LEU A 390 10.65 21.91 17.32
N ARG A 391 10.52 22.82 16.34
CA ARG A 391 9.81 24.10 16.54
C ARG A 391 8.33 23.88 16.88
N GLY A 392 7.66 22.93 16.22
CA GLY A 392 6.27 22.58 16.51
C GLY A 392 6.06 21.92 17.88
N ARG A 393 7.08 21.27 18.44
CA ARG A 393 7.08 20.74 19.82
C ARG A 393 7.41 21.84 20.85
N LEU A 394 8.38 22.70 20.57
CA LEU A 394 8.76 23.82 21.44
C LEU A 394 7.64 24.87 21.55
N ALA A 395 6.96 25.20 20.45
CA ALA A 395 5.81 26.10 20.47
C ALA A 395 4.63 25.57 21.31
N ARG A 396 4.48 24.23 21.38
CA ARG A 396 3.50 23.57 22.25
C ARG A 396 3.89 23.54 23.73
N TRP A 397 5.19 23.65 24.03
CA TRP A 397 5.71 23.70 25.41
C TRP A 397 5.72 25.11 25.99
N PHE A 398 5.95 26.14 25.16
CA PHE A 398 6.00 27.54 25.60
C PHE A 398 4.68 28.32 25.35
N GLY A 399 3.68 27.71 24.71
CA GLY A 399 2.41 28.36 24.33
C GLY A 399 1.27 28.31 25.35
N ALA A 400 1.47 27.74 26.53
CA ALA A 400 0.49 27.75 27.63
C ALA A 400 0.89 28.80 28.68
N GLY A 401 0.61 30.07 28.38
CA GLY A 401 0.99 31.20 29.23
C GLY A 401 0.26 32.49 28.84
N GLU A 402 -1.05 32.50 29.08
CA GLU A 402 -1.86 33.63 29.56
C GLU A 402 -1.56 35.07 29.06
N LYS A 403 -2.53 35.67 28.37
CA LYS A 403 -2.98 37.04 28.66
C LYS A 403 -4.50 37.14 28.63
N ARG A 404 -5.09 37.03 29.83
CA ARG A 404 -6.40 37.56 30.20
C ARG A 404 -6.22 39.02 30.65
N GLY A 405 -7.12 39.90 30.23
CA GLY A 405 -7.21 41.31 30.62
C GLY A 405 -7.71 42.11 29.41
N GLY A 406 -8.92 42.65 29.34
CA GLY A 406 -9.76 43.20 30.40
C GLY A 406 -9.78 44.72 30.23
N THR A 407 -10.99 45.32 30.25
CA THR A 407 -11.34 46.76 30.13
C THR A 407 -11.47 47.25 28.68
N GLY A 408 -12.44 48.06 28.29
CA GLY A 408 -13.46 48.86 28.97
C GLY A 408 -14.02 49.84 27.91
N GLY A 409 -15.26 50.28 28.06
CA GLY A 409 -16.06 50.90 27.00
C GLY A 409 -15.59 52.24 26.44
N ARG A 410 -16.06 52.56 25.23
CA ARG A 410 -17.15 53.50 24.97
C ARG A 410 -17.71 53.26 23.58
#